data_AF-A0AAD7DPA2-F1
#
_entry.id   AF-A0AAD7DPA2-F1
#
_cell.length_a   1.000
_cell.length_b   1.000
_cell.length_c   1.000
_cell.angle_alpha   90.00
_cell.angle_beta   90.00
_cell.angle_gamma   90.00
#
_symmetry.space_group_name_H-M   'P 1'
#
loop_
_entity.id
_entity.type
_entity.pdbx_description
1 polymer ?
#
loop_
_entity_poly.entity_id
_entity_poly.type
_entity_poly.pdbx_seq_one_letter_code
_entity_poly.pdbx_strand_id
1 'polypeptide(L)'
;MAASSSPSYGLPPHPYLHTSFLFIGYLPSHVSEENIKQIFQDPELRATLSFNRGKNRRKRAEKALAMLHLRPIPNLEPPVILKFCTTANLKAFEAPDPAVFPRVIKTLPAGYSEATLYDALRPYGPLYSVRIDPIAGGLVQFWSEDNAQDAEICLVVAQPKMVLQAYDPCSLFCSNISFDLNATALRTYFDEVGGERTTHDQPD
;
A
#
# COMPACT_ATOMS: atom_id res chain seq x y z
N MET A 1 36.00 6.82 12.53
CA MET A 1 34.59 6.89 12.99
C MET A 1 33.97 8.13 12.37
N ALA A 2 33.33 7.97 11.20
CA ALA A 2 32.65 9.07 10.53
C ALA A 2 31.16 9.00 10.89
N ALA A 3 30.68 9.99 11.64
CA ALA A 3 29.26 10.19 11.87
C ALA A 3 28.64 10.67 10.54
N SER A 4 27.81 9.83 9.93
CA SER A 4 26.97 10.22 8.81
C SER A 4 25.88 11.16 9.32
N SER A 5 26.16 12.46 9.24
CA SER A 5 25.16 13.50 9.45
C SER A 5 24.11 13.40 8.34
N SER A 6 22.97 12.79 8.65
CA SER A 6 21.75 12.91 7.83
C SER A 6 21.39 14.39 7.73
N PRO A 7 21.29 14.97 6.53
CA PRO A 7 20.99 16.39 6.38
C PRO A 7 19.57 16.66 6.92
N SER A 8 19.43 17.64 7.81
CA SER A 8 18.16 18.00 8.46
C SER A 8 17.23 18.80 7.53
N TYR A 9 17.05 18.37 6.29
CA TYR A 9 15.94 18.84 5.47
C TYR A 9 14.67 18.17 6.01
N GLY A 10 13.67 18.95 6.36
CA GLY A 10 12.40 18.41 6.87
C GLY A 10 11.82 17.37 5.91
N LEU A 11 11.14 16.35 6.44
CA LEU A 11 10.48 15.32 5.65
C LEU A 11 9.64 15.94 4.52
N PRO A 12 9.70 15.43 3.28
CA PRO A 12 8.89 15.95 2.18
C PRO A 12 7.41 15.98 2.57
N PRO A 13 6.66 17.07 2.32
CA PRO A 13 5.25 17.15 2.68
C PRO A 13 4.40 16.16 1.85
N HIS A 14 3.30 15.67 2.43
CA HIS A 14 2.35 14.84 1.69
C HIS A 14 1.65 15.65 0.59
N PRO A 15 1.55 15.16 -0.65
CA PRO A 15 1.04 15.93 -1.79
C PRO A 15 -0.43 16.36 -1.63
N TYR A 16 -1.28 15.48 -1.09
CA TYR A 16 -2.73 15.70 -1.02
C TYR A 16 -3.32 15.86 0.39
N LEU A 17 -2.52 15.70 1.44
CA LEU A 17 -3.02 15.67 2.82
C LEU A 17 -2.61 16.96 3.52
N HIS A 18 -3.44 17.99 3.34
CA HIS A 18 -3.19 19.30 3.92
C HIS A 18 -3.75 19.43 5.35
N THR A 19 -4.74 18.61 5.69
CA THR A 19 -5.41 18.60 6.99
C THR A 19 -5.07 17.35 7.81
N SER A 20 -5.55 17.28 9.04
CA SER A 20 -5.41 16.08 9.88
C SER A 20 -6.63 15.16 9.84
N PHE A 21 -7.52 15.38 8.87
CA PHE A 21 -8.76 14.62 8.73
C PHE A 21 -8.66 13.71 7.52
N LEU A 22 -9.14 12.49 7.71
CA LEU A 22 -9.41 11.55 6.63
C LEU A 22 -10.92 11.31 6.61
N PHE A 23 -11.47 11.21 5.41
CA PHE A 23 -12.87 10.90 5.19
C PHE A 23 -12.97 9.51 4.58
N ILE A 24 -13.99 8.74 4.94
CA ILE A 24 -14.25 7.45 4.29
C ILE A 24 -15.30 7.70 3.22
N GLY A 25 -14.97 7.41 1.96
CA GLY A 25 -15.85 7.58 0.81
C GLY A 25 -16.46 6.27 0.35
N TYR A 26 -17.54 6.37 -0.43
CA TYR A 26 -18.06 5.27 -1.26
C TYR A 26 -18.44 3.98 -0.52
N LEU A 27 -18.92 4.10 0.71
CA LEU A 27 -19.40 2.93 1.45
C LEU A 27 -20.76 2.46 0.92
N PRO A 28 -20.89 1.17 0.54
CA PRO A 28 -22.18 0.58 0.24
C PRO A 28 -23.14 0.61 1.44
N SER A 29 -24.45 0.56 1.19
CA SER A 29 -25.48 0.66 2.22
C SER A 29 -25.49 -0.50 3.23
N HIS A 30 -24.86 -1.63 2.91
CA HIS A 30 -24.73 -2.76 3.84
C HIS A 30 -23.57 -2.61 4.84
N VAL A 31 -22.71 -1.60 4.69
CA VAL A 31 -21.59 -1.35 5.61
C VAL A 31 -22.08 -0.53 6.79
N SER A 32 -21.99 -1.10 8.00
CA SER A 32 -22.31 -0.39 9.24
C SER A 32 -21.09 0.30 9.85
N GLU A 33 -21.35 1.21 10.79
CA GLU A 33 -20.30 1.85 11.60
C GLU A 33 -19.50 0.80 12.39
N GLU A 34 -20.15 -0.25 12.90
CA GLU A 34 -19.52 -1.36 13.61
C GLU A 34 -18.53 -2.10 12.72
N ASN A 35 -18.83 -2.31 11.44
CA ASN A 35 -17.88 -2.92 10.50
C ASN A 35 -16.63 -2.04 10.32
N ILE A 36 -16.81 -0.72 10.22
CA ILE A 36 -15.69 0.23 10.11
C ILE A 36 -14.86 0.24 11.39
N LYS A 37 -15.50 0.24 12.56
CA LYS A 37 -14.83 0.24 13.87
C LYS A 37 -13.88 -0.96 14.03
N GLN A 38 -14.23 -2.12 13.48
CA GLN A 38 -13.38 -3.32 13.56
C GLN A 38 -11.99 -3.10 12.94
N ILE A 39 -11.88 -2.30 11.87
CA ILE A 39 -10.60 -1.95 11.24
C ILE A 39 -9.70 -1.19 12.23
N PHE A 40 -10.30 -0.34 13.04
CA PHE A 40 -9.60 0.46 14.04
C PHE A 40 -9.35 -0.29 15.36
N GLN A 41 -9.77 -1.55 15.48
CA GLN A 41 -9.49 -2.37 16.68
C GLN A 41 -8.12 -3.04 16.65
N ASP A 42 -7.47 -3.10 15.49
CA ASP A 42 -6.10 -3.58 15.34
C ASP A 42 -5.17 -2.89 16.36
N PRO A 43 -4.48 -3.65 17.24
CA PRO A 43 -3.60 -3.09 18.26
C PRO A 43 -2.51 -2.15 17.73
N GLU A 44 -1.98 -2.42 16.54
CA GLU A 44 -0.91 -1.64 15.92
C GLU A 44 -1.44 -0.30 15.38
N LEU A 45 -2.64 -0.34 14.78
CA LEU A 45 -3.36 0.86 14.35
C LEU A 45 -3.82 1.66 15.56
N ARG A 46 -4.31 1.00 16.61
CA ARG A 46 -4.64 1.66 17.86
C ARG A 46 -3.42 2.32 18.45
N ALA A 47 -2.23 1.71 18.47
CA ALA A 47 -1.03 2.38 18.95
C ALA A 47 -0.72 3.65 18.13
N THR A 48 -0.80 3.55 16.80
CA THR A 48 -0.60 4.66 15.85
C THR A 48 -1.64 5.79 16.05
N LEU A 49 -2.89 5.42 16.30
CA LEU A 49 -4.05 6.31 16.47
C LEU A 49 -4.35 6.69 17.93
N SER A 50 -3.65 6.13 18.92
CA SER A 50 -3.80 6.47 20.35
C SER A 50 -2.66 7.32 20.92
N PHE A 51 -1.48 7.40 20.30
CA PHE A 51 -0.38 8.22 20.82
C PHE A 51 -0.59 9.74 20.66
N ASN A 52 -1.04 10.36 21.76
CA ASN A 52 -1.06 11.78 22.11
C ASN A 52 -2.14 12.71 21.50
N ARG A 53 -2.84 13.43 22.39
CA ARG A 53 -3.63 14.66 22.13
C ARG A 53 -2.74 15.85 21.68
N GLY A 54 -1.63 15.58 20.97
CA GLY A 54 -0.52 16.52 20.72
C GLY A 54 -0.33 16.97 19.26
N LYS A 55 0.72 17.79 19.05
CA LYS A 55 1.08 18.63 17.88
C LYS A 55 1.29 17.91 16.52
N ASN A 56 1.05 16.61 16.39
CA ASN A 56 1.39 15.82 15.19
C ASN A 56 0.19 15.16 14.49
N ARG A 57 -1.03 15.70 14.64
CA ARG A 57 -2.26 15.11 14.08
C ARG A 57 -2.17 14.80 12.58
N ARG A 58 -1.53 15.67 11.79
CA ARG A 58 -1.35 15.45 10.34
C ARG A 58 -0.48 14.24 10.02
N LYS A 59 0.65 14.08 10.73
CA LYS A 59 1.55 12.92 10.54
C LYS A 59 0.84 11.59 10.84
N ARG A 60 -0.13 11.62 11.76
CA ARG A 60 -0.91 10.45 12.14
C ARG A 60 -1.97 10.12 11.10
N ALA A 61 -2.66 11.13 10.59
CA ALA A 61 -3.56 10.97 9.45
C ALA A 61 -2.80 10.43 8.24
N GLU A 62 -1.58 10.92 8.00
CA GLU A 62 -0.73 10.43 6.92
C GLU A 62 -0.34 8.95 7.07
N LYS A 63 0.14 8.58 8.27
CA LYS A 63 0.49 7.19 8.57
C LYS A 63 -0.72 6.27 8.51
N ALA A 64 -1.86 6.71 9.04
CA ALA A 64 -3.11 5.98 8.96
C ALA A 64 -3.58 5.79 7.52
N LEU A 65 -3.47 6.83 6.68
CA LEU A 65 -3.78 6.74 5.25
C LEU A 65 -2.92 5.66 4.59
N ALA A 66 -1.59 5.73 4.72
CA ALA A 66 -0.70 4.76 4.10
C ALA A 66 -0.92 3.31 4.59
N MET A 67 -1.29 3.12 5.86
CA MET A 67 -1.52 1.77 6.39
C MET A 67 -2.91 1.22 6.02
N LEU A 68 -3.95 2.05 6.07
CA LEU A 68 -5.34 1.60 6.02
C LEU A 68 -6.03 1.77 4.67
N HIS A 69 -5.52 2.66 3.82
CA HIS A 69 -6.06 2.83 2.49
C HIS A 69 -5.99 1.51 1.71
N LEU A 70 -7.07 1.19 0.99
CA LEU A 70 -7.22 -0.04 0.21
C LEU A 70 -7.23 -1.34 1.02
N ARG A 71 -7.58 -1.29 2.31
CA ARG A 71 -7.80 -2.52 3.10
C ARG A 71 -9.19 -3.10 2.91
N PRO A 72 -9.33 -4.43 2.83
CA PRO A 72 -10.65 -5.04 2.95
C PRO A 72 -11.21 -4.78 4.36
N ILE A 73 -12.49 -4.45 4.42
CA ILE A 73 -13.23 -4.41 5.68
C ILE A 73 -13.51 -5.87 6.10
N PRO A 74 -13.09 -6.30 7.31
CA PRO A 74 -13.28 -7.68 7.76
C PRO A 74 -14.75 -8.10 7.82
N ASN A 75 -15.02 -9.39 7.58
CA ASN A 75 -16.32 -10.03 7.80
C ASN A 75 -17.50 -9.39 7.05
N LEU A 76 -17.26 -8.86 5.86
CA LEU A 76 -18.30 -8.34 4.98
C LEU A 76 -18.55 -9.26 3.79
N GLU A 77 -19.83 -9.49 3.51
CA GLU A 77 -20.31 -10.11 2.29
C GLU A 77 -21.36 -9.20 1.64
N PRO A 78 -21.14 -8.69 0.41
CA PRO A 78 -19.92 -8.83 -0.39
C PRO A 78 -18.71 -8.07 0.20
N PRO A 79 -17.46 -8.47 -0.13
CA PRO A 79 -16.25 -7.77 0.32
C PRO A 79 -16.24 -6.30 -0.10
N VAL A 80 -15.78 -5.43 0.80
CA VAL A 80 -15.64 -3.99 0.54
C VAL A 80 -14.23 -3.55 0.86
N ILE A 81 -13.64 -2.73 -0.01
CA ILE A 81 -12.33 -2.12 0.19
C ILE A 81 -12.51 -0.71 0.76
N LEU A 82 -11.84 -0.45 1.88
CA LEU A 82 -11.81 0.84 2.54
C LEU A 82 -11.02 1.85 1.69
N LYS A 83 -11.70 2.91 1.25
CA LYS A 83 -11.10 4.04 0.55
C LYS A 83 -11.20 5.30 1.41
N PHE A 84 -10.04 5.93 1.63
CA PHE A 84 -9.95 7.24 2.28
C PHE A 84 -9.85 8.37 1.27
N CYS A 85 -10.42 9.51 1.63
CA CYS A 85 -10.30 10.78 0.92
C CYS A 85 -9.61 11.80 1.85
N THR A 86 -8.80 12.68 1.27
CA THR A 86 -8.09 13.74 2.02
C THR A 86 -8.89 15.04 2.11
N THR A 87 -10.04 15.11 1.43
CA THR A 87 -10.98 16.24 1.43
C THR A 87 -12.39 15.79 1.77
N ALA A 88 -13.18 16.69 2.35
CA ALA A 88 -14.59 16.47 2.65
C ALA A 88 -15.47 16.49 1.39
N ASN A 89 -14.97 17.08 0.28
CA ASN A 89 -15.71 17.12 -0.97
C ASN A 89 -15.53 15.79 -1.72
N LEU A 90 -16.30 14.78 -1.32
CA LEU A 90 -16.28 13.43 -1.91
C LEU A 90 -16.61 13.43 -3.41
N LYS A 91 -17.25 14.47 -3.95
CA LYS A 91 -17.55 14.61 -5.39
C LYS A 91 -16.43 15.28 -6.20
N ALA A 92 -15.50 15.98 -5.55
CA ALA A 92 -14.56 16.86 -6.24
C ALA A 92 -13.09 16.44 -6.18
N PHE A 93 -12.74 15.36 -5.47
CA PHE A 93 -11.36 14.90 -5.45
C PHE A 93 -11.26 13.50 -4.84
N GLU A 94 -11.19 12.48 -5.69
CA GLU A 94 -10.35 11.32 -5.35
C GLU A 94 -8.91 11.80 -5.55
N ALA A 95 -8.04 11.64 -4.55
CA ALA A 95 -6.62 11.78 -4.84
C ALA A 95 -6.33 10.78 -5.97
N PRO A 96 -5.71 11.21 -7.09
CA PRO A 96 -5.49 10.31 -8.21
C PRO A 96 -4.68 9.12 -7.73
N ASP A 97 -5.01 7.92 -8.20
CA ASP A 97 -4.16 6.78 -7.95
C ASP A 97 -2.75 7.12 -8.46
N PRO A 98 -1.70 6.87 -7.65
CA PRO A 98 -0.36 7.21 -8.04
C PRO A 98 0.02 6.38 -9.27
N ALA A 99 0.47 7.05 -10.34
CA ALA A 99 1.03 6.42 -11.54
C ALA A 99 2.46 5.89 -11.29
N VAL A 100 2.66 5.29 -10.12
CA VAL A 100 3.95 4.86 -9.56
C VAL A 100 3.87 3.35 -9.40
N PHE A 101 4.87 2.62 -9.90
CA PHE A 101 4.87 1.18 -9.72
C PHE A 101 5.00 0.84 -8.23
N PRO A 102 4.22 -0.11 -7.70
CA PRO A 102 4.43 -0.58 -6.34
C PRO A 102 5.77 -1.33 -6.25
N ARG A 103 6.35 -1.34 -5.05
CA ARG A 103 7.61 -2.02 -4.73
C ARG A 103 7.35 -3.18 -3.80
N VAL A 104 8.05 -4.27 -4.02
CA VAL A 104 8.14 -5.42 -3.12
C VAL A 104 9.47 -5.40 -2.38
N ILE A 105 9.45 -5.82 -1.12
CA ILE A 105 10.63 -5.97 -0.27
C ILE A 105 10.95 -7.46 -0.17
N LYS A 106 11.93 -7.90 -0.96
CA LYS A 106 12.26 -9.33 -1.15
C LYS A 106 12.74 -10.06 0.10
N THR A 107 13.35 -9.34 1.05
CA THR A 107 13.91 -9.92 2.27
C THR A 107 13.53 -9.05 3.48
N LEU A 108 12.23 -8.96 3.75
CA LEU A 108 11.77 -8.25 4.95
C LEU A 108 12.19 -9.03 6.21
N PRO A 109 12.99 -8.44 7.12
CA PRO A 109 13.36 -9.11 8.35
C PRO A 109 12.13 -9.46 9.20
N ALA A 110 12.19 -10.58 9.92
CA ALA A 110 11.11 -10.95 10.83
C ALA A 110 10.89 -9.88 11.91
N GLY A 111 9.63 -9.69 12.32
CA GLY A 111 9.25 -8.72 13.35
C GLY A 111 9.02 -7.30 12.84
N TYR A 112 9.16 -7.05 11.53
CA TYR A 112 8.64 -5.82 10.94
C TYR A 112 7.12 -5.80 11.01
N SER A 113 6.60 -4.63 11.35
CA SER A 113 5.18 -4.31 11.35
C SER A 113 4.95 -3.26 10.26
N GLU A 114 3.72 -3.07 9.80
CA GLU A 114 3.45 -2.07 8.75
C GLU A 114 3.76 -0.65 9.23
N ALA A 115 3.56 -0.39 10.53
CA ALA A 115 3.90 0.86 11.17
C ALA A 115 5.42 1.11 11.23
N THR A 116 6.24 0.10 11.55
CA THR A 116 7.69 0.24 11.56
C THR A 116 8.26 0.33 10.15
N LEU A 117 7.65 -0.39 9.21
CA LEU A 117 8.00 -0.29 7.80
C LEU A 117 7.69 1.09 7.21
N TYR A 118 6.53 1.66 7.54
CA TYR A 118 6.19 3.04 7.19
C TYR A 118 7.25 4.02 7.73
N ASP A 119 7.63 3.91 9.01
CA ASP A 119 8.59 4.83 9.62
C ASP A 119 9.98 4.72 8.97
N ALA A 120 10.38 3.52 8.54
CA ALA A 120 11.64 3.28 7.84
C ALA A 120 11.68 3.89 6.43
N LEU A 121 10.54 3.92 5.74
CA LEU A 121 10.45 4.38 4.34
C LEU A 121 10.03 5.84 4.18
N ARG A 122 9.35 6.40 5.19
CA ARG A 122 8.87 7.78 5.17
C ARG A 122 9.96 8.85 4.92
N PRO A 123 11.22 8.67 5.34
CA PRO A 123 12.31 9.59 5.00
C PRO A 123 12.52 9.79 3.49
N TYR A 124 12.24 8.79 2.67
CA TYR A 124 12.40 8.87 1.21
C TYR A 124 11.20 9.55 0.53
N GLY A 125 10.03 9.53 1.16
CA GLY A 125 8.87 10.25 0.66
C GLY A 125 7.55 9.84 1.29
N PRO A 126 6.46 10.57 0.99
CA PRO A 126 5.12 10.18 1.38
C PRO A 126 4.71 8.87 0.71
N LEU A 127 4.13 7.96 1.50
CA LEU A 127 3.68 6.65 1.06
C LEU A 127 2.17 6.68 0.77
N TYR A 128 1.78 6.06 -0.35
CA TYR A 128 0.38 5.81 -0.72
C TYR A 128 -0.16 4.59 0.04
N SER A 129 0.62 3.51 0.06
CA SER A 129 0.25 2.28 0.76
C SER A 129 1.46 1.55 1.34
N VAL A 130 1.28 0.91 2.49
CA VAL A 130 2.23 0.00 3.12
C VAL A 130 1.49 -1.23 3.63
N ARG A 131 1.91 -2.41 3.17
CA ARG A 131 1.34 -3.70 3.55
C ARG A 131 2.43 -4.72 3.81
N ILE A 132 2.17 -5.65 4.72
CA ILE A 132 2.97 -6.87 4.86
C ILE A 132 2.10 -8.04 4.45
N ASP A 133 2.50 -8.68 3.36
CA ASP A 133 1.91 -9.92 2.88
C ASP A 133 2.71 -11.13 3.38
N PRO A 134 2.05 -12.19 3.90
CA PRO A 134 2.75 -13.36 4.41
C PRO A 134 3.61 -14.10 3.37
N ILE A 135 3.32 -13.96 2.09
CA ILE A 135 3.98 -14.67 0.98
C ILE A 135 4.95 -13.72 0.25
N ALA A 136 4.48 -12.54 -0.16
CA ALA A 136 5.26 -11.59 -0.95
C ALA A 136 6.21 -10.73 -0.10
N GLY A 137 6.02 -10.66 1.22
CA GLY A 137 6.78 -9.79 2.10
C GLY A 137 6.21 -8.37 2.16
N GLY A 138 7.08 -7.36 2.25
CA GLY A 138 6.64 -5.96 2.32
C GLY A 138 6.20 -5.44 0.96
N LEU A 139 4.99 -4.92 0.85
CA LEU A 139 4.45 -4.27 -0.34
C LEU A 139 4.24 -2.79 -0.05
N VAL A 140 4.87 -1.91 -0.82
CA VAL A 140 4.84 -0.47 -0.58
C VAL A 140 4.65 0.30 -1.87
N GLN A 141 3.94 1.42 -1.81
CA GLN A 141 3.77 2.31 -2.95
C GLN A 141 3.96 3.75 -2.47
N PHE A 142 4.75 4.52 -3.20
CA PHE A 142 4.95 5.94 -2.96
C PHE A 142 3.97 6.75 -3.80
N TRP A 143 3.76 8.01 -3.41
CA TRP A 143 3.01 8.96 -4.24
C TRP A 143 3.80 9.49 -5.44
N SER A 144 5.13 9.35 -5.43
CA SER A 144 6.03 9.82 -6.49
C SER A 144 7.01 8.72 -6.87
N GLU A 145 7.29 8.59 -8.16
CA GLU A 145 8.27 7.67 -8.71
C GLU A 145 9.69 8.05 -8.30
N ASP A 146 10.02 9.34 -8.26
CA ASP A 146 11.32 9.84 -7.81
C ASP A 146 11.63 9.38 -6.38
N ASN A 147 10.66 9.54 -5.47
CA ASN A 147 10.81 9.10 -4.08
C ASN A 147 11.00 7.59 -3.96
N ALA A 148 10.36 6.83 -4.86
CA ALA A 148 10.45 5.39 -4.87
C ALA A 148 11.81 4.90 -5.38
N GLN A 149 12.35 5.54 -6.42
CA GLN A 149 13.70 5.29 -6.92
C GLN A 149 14.76 5.69 -5.88
N ASP A 150 14.59 6.84 -5.23
CA ASP A 150 15.46 7.26 -4.13
C ASP A 150 15.47 6.24 -2.99
N ALA A 151 14.29 5.70 -2.63
CA ALA A 151 14.17 4.65 -1.63
C ALA A 151 14.86 3.35 -2.07
N GLU A 152 14.72 2.93 -3.33
CA GLU A 152 15.39 1.74 -3.87
C GLU A 152 16.91 1.81 -3.74
N ILE A 153 17.50 2.97 -4.06
CA ILE A 153 18.94 3.18 -4.02
C ILE A 153 19.43 3.34 -2.58
N CYS A 154 18.74 4.13 -1.76
CA CYS A 154 19.25 4.51 -0.44
C CYS A 154 18.90 3.52 0.67
N LEU A 155 17.79 2.76 0.54
CA LEU A 155 17.36 1.85 1.61
C LEU A 155 18.36 0.72 1.81
N VAL A 156 18.91 0.14 0.74
CA VAL A 156 19.88 -0.96 0.86
C VAL A 156 21.16 -0.51 1.57
N VAL A 157 21.52 0.77 1.50
CA VAL A 157 22.67 1.32 2.22
C VAL A 157 22.35 1.44 3.72
N ALA A 158 21.16 1.93 4.07
CA ALA A 158 20.73 2.09 5.45
C ALA A 158 20.37 0.76 6.13
N GLN A 159 19.80 -0.16 5.35
CA GLN A 159 19.28 -1.45 5.75
C GLN A 159 19.65 -2.52 4.71
N PRO A 160 20.86 -3.09 4.78
CA PRO A 160 21.37 -4.03 3.76
C PRO A 160 20.54 -5.28 3.52
N LYS A 161 19.63 -5.61 4.45
CA LYS A 161 18.72 -6.74 4.31
C LYS A 161 17.43 -6.40 3.57
N MET A 162 17.08 -5.11 3.42
CA MET A 162 15.86 -4.68 2.75
C MET A 162 16.17 -4.16 1.37
N VAL A 163 15.76 -4.95 0.35
CA VAL A 163 15.87 -4.57 -1.05
C VAL A 163 14.47 -4.30 -1.57
N LEU A 164 14.22 -3.04 -1.95
CA LEU A 164 13.02 -2.65 -2.69
C LEU A 164 13.21 -2.98 -4.17
N GLN A 165 12.16 -3.46 -4.79
CA GLN A 165 12.13 -3.68 -6.23
C GLN A 165 10.75 -3.37 -6.78
N ALA A 166 10.68 -2.55 -7.84
CA ALA A 166 9.44 -2.32 -8.56
C ALA A 166 8.86 -3.64 -9.11
N TYR A 167 7.54 -3.80 -9.02
CA TYR A 167 6.80 -4.87 -9.67
C TYR A 167 5.61 -4.32 -10.42
N ASP A 168 5.23 -5.01 -11.49
CA ASP A 168 3.99 -4.73 -12.20
C ASP A 168 2.84 -5.49 -11.50
N PRO A 169 1.82 -4.79 -10.95
CA PRO A 169 0.69 -5.45 -10.28
C PRO A 169 -0.18 -6.28 -11.22
N CYS A 170 -0.10 -6.04 -12.53
CA CYS A 170 -0.77 -6.86 -13.55
C CYS A 170 0.05 -8.11 -13.93
N SER A 171 1.28 -8.24 -13.43
CA SER A 171 2.13 -9.40 -13.64
C SER A 171 1.96 -10.40 -12.49
N LEU A 172 1.51 -11.61 -12.81
CA LEU A 172 1.41 -12.70 -11.84
C LEU A 172 2.76 -13.41 -11.68
N PHE A 173 3.27 -13.44 -10.45
CA PHE A 173 4.42 -14.25 -10.09
C PHE A 173 3.94 -15.50 -9.37
N CYS A 174 4.02 -16.64 -10.05
CA CYS A 174 3.73 -17.93 -9.44
C CYS A 174 5.03 -18.49 -8.83
N SER A 175 5.03 -18.68 -7.52
CA SER A 175 6.11 -19.35 -6.78
C SER A 175 5.59 -20.66 -6.18
N ASN A 176 6.50 -21.57 -5.81
CA ASN A 176 6.16 -22.88 -5.23
C ASN A 176 5.26 -23.76 -6.14
N ILE A 177 5.45 -23.66 -7.45
CA ILE A 177 4.71 -24.44 -8.43
C ILE A 177 5.29 -25.86 -8.48
N SER A 178 4.45 -26.89 -8.66
CA SER A 178 4.89 -28.27 -8.90
C SER A 178 5.89 -28.33 -10.06
N PHE A 179 6.88 -29.21 -9.96
CA PHE A 179 7.88 -29.41 -11.01
C PHE A 179 7.26 -29.88 -12.35
N ASP A 180 6.07 -30.49 -12.29
CA ASP A 180 5.31 -30.95 -13.46
C ASP A 180 4.66 -29.81 -14.26
N LEU A 181 4.53 -28.61 -13.66
CA LEU A 181 3.90 -27.45 -14.28
C LEU A 181 4.97 -26.60 -14.97
N ASN A 182 4.93 -26.60 -16.30
CA ASN A 182 5.76 -25.73 -17.12
C ASN A 182 5.02 -24.45 -17.53
N ALA A 183 5.76 -23.50 -18.11
CA ALA A 183 5.21 -22.22 -18.54
C ALA A 183 4.06 -22.36 -19.55
N THR A 184 4.11 -23.37 -20.42
CA THR A 184 3.05 -23.64 -21.41
C THR A 184 1.75 -24.07 -20.73
N ALA A 185 1.82 -25.00 -19.77
CA ALA A 185 0.64 -25.46 -19.03
C ALA A 185 0.00 -24.32 -18.22
N LEU A 186 0.81 -23.51 -17.53
CA LEU A 186 0.32 -22.33 -16.80
C LEU A 186 -0.37 -21.34 -17.75
N ARG A 187 0.22 -21.09 -18.92
CA ARG A 187 -0.37 -20.19 -19.91
C ARG A 187 -1.71 -20.70 -20.42
N THR A 188 -1.82 -22.00 -20.74
CA THR A 188 -3.10 -22.62 -21.13
C THR A 188 -4.17 -22.42 -20.06
N TYR A 189 -3.83 -22.64 -18.79
CA TYR A 189 -4.76 -22.39 -17.68
C TYR A 189 -5.18 -20.92 -17.58
N PHE A 190 -4.24 -19.99 -17.70
CA PHE A 190 -4.56 -18.55 -17.65
C PHE A 190 -5.38 -18.10 -18.86
N ASP A 191 -5.17 -18.67 -20.05
CA ASP A 191 -5.94 -18.36 -21.25
C ASP A 191 -7.39 -18.89 -21.13
N GLU A 192 -7.58 -20.08 -20.54
CA GLU A 192 -8.91 -20.66 -20.30
C GLU A 192 -9.75 -19.88 -19.28
N VAL A 193 -9.10 -19.30 -18.26
CA VAL A 193 -9.77 -18.61 -17.15
C VAL A 193 -9.85 -17.09 -17.36
N GLY A 194 -8.83 -16.50 -17.98
CA GLY A 194 -8.63 -15.06 -18.11
C GLY A 194 -8.67 -14.51 -19.53
N GLY A 195 -8.82 -15.36 -20.55
CA GLY A 195 -8.94 -14.91 -21.94
C GLY A 195 -10.20 -14.08 -22.15
N GLU A 196 -10.02 -12.81 -22.54
CA GLU A 196 -11.12 -12.02 -23.11
C GLU A 196 -11.76 -12.84 -24.24
N ARG A 197 -13.01 -13.25 -24.03
CA ARG A 197 -13.87 -13.72 -25.11
C ARG A 197 -14.09 -12.53 -26.05
N THR A 198 -13.15 -12.32 -26.97
CA THR A 198 -13.37 -11.50 -28.15
C THR A 198 -14.44 -12.22 -28.97
N THR A 199 -15.69 -11.86 -28.71
CA THR A 199 -16.84 -12.25 -29.52
C THR A 199 -16.78 -11.46 -30.81
N HIS A 200 -15.85 -11.82 -31.69
CA HIS A 200 -15.95 -11.49 -33.10
C HIS A 200 -16.43 -12.74 -33.83
N ASP A 201 -17.75 -12.94 -33.82
CA ASP A 201 -18.45 -13.74 -34.82
C ASP A 201 -19.81 -13.09 -35.06
N GLN A 202 -19.87 -12.23 -36.06
CA GLN A 202 -21.10 -11.95 -36.77
C GLN A 202 -20.88 -12.46 -38.21
N PRO A 203 -21.62 -13.48 -38.65
CA PRO A 203 -21.61 -13.91 -40.04
C PRO A 203 -22.54 -13.00 -40.85
N ASP A 204 -22.05 -12.54 -42.00
CA ASP A 204 -22.89 -12.18 -43.16
C ASP A 204 -22.85 -13.33 -44.18
#